data_AF-A0AAE0M782-F1
#
_entry.id   AF-A0AAE0M782-F1
#
_cell.length_a   1.000
_cell.length_b   1.000
_cell.length_c   1.000
_cell.angle_alpha   90.00
_cell.angle_beta   90.00
_cell.angle_gamma   90.00
#
_symmetry.space_group_name_H-M   'P 1'
#
loop_
_entity.id
_entity.type
_entity.pdbx_description
1 polymer ?
#
loop_
_entity_poly.entity_id
_entity_poly.type
_entity_poly.pdbx_seq_one_letter_code
_entity_poly.pdbx_strand_id
1 'polypeptide(L)'
;MDAQKHQTQEKVEPKEKWLTNFCICTPFSDCLMAYFAPCYMVGQTADRLRDPTMKNADMNNSDCTNFAAFHCITGCGFITVMKQREDIRKRYNIKGSSCGDCCATCWCMSCALMQNDNEVKRREAVRMAANPVVEAYQAPPGMMLVPQQEYQQHQQQQQLPQYQQQQHQ
;
A
#
# COMPACT_ATOMS: atom_id res chain seq x y z
N MET A 1 16.14 5.72 45.80
CA MET A 1 16.70 4.43 45.33
C MET A 1 15.59 3.76 44.57
N ASP A 2 15.38 4.23 43.34
CA ASP A 2 14.18 3.93 42.55
C ASP A 2 14.50 2.77 41.63
N ALA A 3 13.75 1.69 41.82
CA ALA A 3 13.89 0.44 41.07
C ALA A 3 13.59 0.67 39.59
N GLN A 4 14.64 0.72 38.77
CA GLN A 4 14.55 0.66 37.32
C GLN A 4 13.99 -0.70 36.91
N LYS A 5 12.71 -0.74 36.54
CA LYS A 5 12.10 -1.86 35.83
C LYS A 5 12.78 -1.99 34.47
N HIS A 6 13.79 -2.86 34.38
CA HIS A 6 14.27 -3.38 33.11
C HIS A 6 13.15 -4.22 32.51
N GLN A 7 12.43 -3.65 31.53
CA GLN A 7 11.56 -4.42 30.66
C GLN A 7 12.47 -5.35 29.85
N THR A 8 12.52 -6.62 30.24
CA THR A 8 13.12 -7.68 29.46
C THR A 8 12.40 -7.71 28.11
N GLN A 9 13.06 -7.21 27.06
CA GLN A 9 12.57 -7.39 25.70
C GLN A 9 12.58 -8.89 25.42
N GLU A 10 11.40 -9.50 25.37
CA GLU A 10 11.24 -10.85 24.87
C GLU A 10 11.81 -10.90 23.45
N LYS A 11 12.91 -11.65 23.29
CA LYS A 11 13.58 -11.81 22.00
C LYS A 11 12.66 -12.62 21.11
N VAL A 12 11.74 -11.96 20.40
CA VAL A 12 10.86 -12.60 19.43
C VAL A 12 11.76 -13.29 18.41
N GLU A 13 11.77 -14.63 18.46
CA GLU A 13 12.54 -15.38 17.47
C GLU A 13 11.96 -15.11 16.09
N PRO A 14 12.79 -14.75 15.09
CA PRO A 14 12.35 -14.62 13.73
C PRO A 14 11.79 -15.96 13.24
N LYS A 15 10.51 -16.01 12.88
CA LYS A 15 9.86 -17.26 12.45
C LYS A 15 9.60 -17.30 10.95
N GLU A 16 9.36 -16.14 10.33
CA GLU A 16 8.88 -16.04 8.96
C GLU A 16 10.01 -16.01 7.93
N LYS A 17 9.71 -16.46 6.71
CA LYS A 17 10.59 -16.30 5.53
C LYS A 17 10.09 -15.14 4.68
N TRP A 18 10.96 -14.58 3.84
CA TRP A 18 10.53 -13.73 2.74
C TRP A 18 9.52 -14.50 1.90
N LEU A 19 8.39 -13.87 1.60
CA LEU A 19 7.35 -14.48 0.78
C LEU A 19 7.47 -14.06 -0.69
N THR A 20 8.26 -13.02 -0.95
CA THR A 20 8.71 -12.62 -2.28
C THR A 20 10.13 -13.10 -2.54
N ASN A 21 10.41 -13.47 -3.78
CA ASN A 21 11.74 -13.92 -4.19
C ASN A 21 12.64 -12.72 -4.51
N PHE A 22 13.94 -12.92 -4.32
CA PHE A 22 14.96 -11.95 -4.73
C PHE A 22 15.19 -12.04 -6.25
N CYS A 23 15.54 -10.92 -6.89
CA CYS A 23 15.80 -10.81 -8.34
C CYS A 23 14.64 -11.17 -9.29
N ILE A 24 13.38 -11.13 -8.84
CA ILE A 24 12.23 -11.25 -9.75
C ILE A 24 11.77 -9.86 -10.18
N CYS A 25 11.98 -9.53 -11.46
CA CYS A 25 11.54 -8.27 -12.08
C CYS A 25 10.12 -8.37 -12.65
N THR A 26 9.14 -8.61 -11.78
CA THR A 26 7.72 -8.62 -12.17
C THR A 26 6.91 -7.69 -11.26
N PRO A 27 6.22 -6.67 -11.80
CA PRO A 27 6.22 -6.27 -13.22
C PRO A 27 7.55 -5.62 -13.64
N PHE A 28 7.88 -5.70 -14.93
CA PHE A 28 9.16 -5.19 -15.46
C PHE A 28 9.31 -3.66 -15.33
N SER A 29 8.19 -2.93 -15.40
CA SER A 29 8.16 -1.47 -15.18
C SER A 29 8.79 -1.07 -13.84
N ASP A 30 8.48 -1.81 -12.78
CA ASP A 30 8.90 -1.48 -11.42
C ASP A 30 10.39 -1.81 -11.23
N CYS A 31 10.92 -2.77 -11.99
CA CYS A 31 12.35 -3.07 -12.06
C CYS A 31 13.14 -1.93 -12.73
N LEU A 32 12.60 -1.35 -13.81
CA LEU A 32 13.18 -0.17 -14.43
C LEU A 32 13.11 1.04 -13.49
N MET A 33 11.98 1.25 -12.81
CA MET A 33 11.84 2.32 -11.82
C MET A 33 12.81 2.14 -10.65
N ALA A 34 12.99 0.93 -10.14
CA ALA A 34 13.97 0.63 -9.09
C ALA A 34 15.42 0.87 -9.52
N TYR A 35 15.71 0.76 -10.82
CA TYR A 35 17.05 1.00 -11.37
C TYR A 35 17.30 2.48 -11.67
N PHE A 36 16.40 3.14 -12.40
CA PHE A 36 16.58 4.53 -12.86
C PHE A 36 16.11 5.58 -11.86
N ALA A 37 15.16 5.24 -10.99
CA ALA A 37 14.63 6.14 -9.98
C ALA A 37 14.43 5.42 -8.63
N PRO A 38 15.52 4.93 -8.00
CA PRO A 38 15.46 4.18 -6.75
C PRO A 38 14.82 4.96 -5.60
N CYS A 39 14.93 6.29 -5.60
CA CYS A 39 14.31 7.16 -4.58
C CYS A 39 12.79 7.00 -4.53
N TYR A 40 12.12 6.87 -5.68
CA TYR A 40 10.67 6.67 -5.74
C TYR A 40 10.26 5.32 -5.17
N MET A 41 11.04 4.27 -5.40
CA MET A 41 10.75 2.95 -4.84
C MET A 41 10.95 2.92 -3.32
N VAL A 42 11.99 3.60 -2.81
CA VAL A 42 12.19 3.78 -1.37
C VAL A 42 11.02 4.53 -0.75
N GLY A 43 10.62 5.65 -1.35
CA GLY A 43 9.49 6.47 -0.91
C GLY A 43 8.17 5.70 -0.92
N GLN A 44 7.87 5.01 -2.02
CA GLN A 44 6.66 4.19 -2.17
C GLN A 44 6.58 3.09 -1.12
N THR A 45 7.69 2.38 -0.89
CA THR A 45 7.75 1.33 0.14
C THR A 45 7.54 1.92 1.54
N ALA A 46 8.12 3.10 1.81
CA ALA A 46 7.96 3.77 3.09
C ALA A 46 6.51 4.26 3.32
N ASP A 47 5.85 4.82 2.30
CA ASP A 47 4.43 5.16 2.37
C ASP A 47 3.58 3.93 2.61
N ARG A 48 3.87 2.81 1.93
CA ARG A 48 3.13 1.55 2.11
C ARG A 48 3.30 0.97 3.51
N LEU A 49 4.49 1.11 4.09
CA LEU A 49 4.74 0.75 5.48
C LEU A 49 3.95 1.66 6.44
N ARG A 50 3.83 2.95 6.15
CA ARG A 50 3.08 3.90 6.99
C ARG A 50 1.56 3.71 6.89
N ASP A 51 1.04 3.73 5.67
CA ASP A 51 -0.36 3.52 5.32
C ASP A 51 -0.47 2.51 4.16
N PRO A 52 -0.83 1.25 4.43
CA PRO A 52 -0.90 0.26 3.37
C PRO A 52 -2.04 0.48 2.37
N THR A 53 -3.00 1.39 2.65
CA THR A 53 -4.05 1.75 1.69
C THR A 53 -3.54 2.67 0.59
N MET A 54 -2.36 3.27 0.77
CA MET A 54 -1.72 4.20 -0.16
C MET A 54 -2.59 5.41 -0.55
N LYS A 55 -3.62 5.77 0.24
CA LYS A 55 -4.58 6.84 -0.08
C LYS A 55 -3.92 8.22 -0.19
N ASN A 56 -2.91 8.48 0.65
CA ASN A 56 -2.17 9.74 0.70
C ASN A 56 -0.70 9.55 0.29
N ALA A 57 -0.41 8.52 -0.52
CA ALA A 57 0.94 8.28 -0.98
C ALA A 57 1.36 9.38 -1.97
N ASP A 58 2.57 9.91 -1.79
CA ASP A 58 3.16 10.91 -2.67
C ASP A 58 4.45 10.35 -3.26
N MET A 59 4.57 10.41 -4.58
CA MET A 59 5.79 9.97 -5.27
C MET A 59 7.02 10.74 -4.76
N ASN A 60 6.89 12.02 -4.39
CA ASN A 60 8.00 12.83 -3.91
C ASN A 60 7.95 13.11 -2.41
N ASN A 61 7.59 12.08 -1.62
CA ASN A 61 7.57 12.18 -0.17
C ASN A 61 8.97 12.45 0.45
N SER A 62 8.99 12.66 1.77
CA SER A 62 10.23 12.94 2.52
C SER A 62 11.26 11.81 2.40
N ASP A 63 10.83 10.55 2.34
CA ASP A 63 11.75 9.40 2.22
C ASP A 63 12.43 9.37 0.84
N CYS A 64 11.70 9.69 -0.23
CA CYS A 64 12.25 9.88 -1.57
C CYS A 64 13.29 11.01 -1.59
N THR A 65 12.94 12.18 -1.05
CA THR A 65 13.84 13.35 -1.02
C THR A 65 15.09 13.06 -0.18
N ASN A 66 14.94 12.45 0.99
CA ASN A 66 16.05 12.09 1.87
C ASN A 66 16.98 11.06 1.24
N PHE A 67 16.41 10.04 0.58
CA PHE A 67 17.19 9.07 -0.16
C PHE A 67 18.00 9.75 -1.28
N ALA A 68 17.34 10.57 -2.10
CA ALA A 68 17.98 11.24 -3.23
C ALA A 68 19.11 12.15 -2.75
N ALA A 69 18.87 12.97 -1.74
CA ALA A 69 19.89 13.84 -1.16
C ALA A 69 21.07 13.04 -0.60
N PHE A 70 20.80 12.01 0.21
CA PHE A 70 21.84 11.18 0.81
C PHE A 70 22.66 10.43 -0.25
N HIS A 71 22.00 9.87 -1.26
CA HIS A 71 22.65 9.17 -2.37
C HIS A 71 23.52 10.11 -3.21
N CYS A 72 23.01 11.31 -3.54
CA CYS A 72 23.76 12.30 -4.32
C CYS A 72 24.97 12.87 -3.56
N ILE A 73 24.88 13.05 -2.24
CA ILE A 73 25.97 13.63 -1.42
C ILE A 73 27.05 12.57 -1.12
N THR A 74 26.65 11.35 -0.79
CA THR A 74 27.58 10.33 -0.26
C THR A 74 27.89 9.19 -1.22
N GLY A 75 27.06 8.97 -2.25
CA GLY A 75 27.09 7.76 -3.07
C GLY A 75 26.59 6.50 -2.35
N CYS A 76 26.44 6.52 -1.02
CA CYS A 76 26.17 5.34 -0.20
C CYS A 76 24.67 5.03 -0.04
N GLY A 77 23.88 5.26 -1.08
CA GLY A 77 22.43 5.04 -1.07
C GLY A 77 22.01 3.60 -0.72
N PHE A 78 22.91 2.62 -0.88
CA PHE A 78 22.64 1.25 -0.45
C PHE A 78 22.38 1.13 1.07
N ILE A 79 22.90 2.06 1.89
CA ILE A 79 22.70 2.04 3.35
C ILE A 79 21.23 2.26 3.72
N THR A 80 20.56 3.20 3.05
CA THR A 80 19.14 3.49 3.30
C THR A 80 18.26 2.31 2.86
N VAL A 81 18.57 1.67 1.74
CA VAL A 81 17.87 0.45 1.29
C VAL A 81 18.10 -0.72 2.25
N MET A 82 19.33 -0.90 2.75
CA MET A 82 19.66 -1.91 3.76
C MET A 82 18.85 -1.69 5.04
N LYS A 83 18.72 -0.42 5.48
CA LYS A 83 17.95 -0.08 6.68
C LYS A 83 16.46 -0.34 6.49
N GLN A 84 15.89 0.09 5.37
CA GLN A 84 14.49 -0.21 5.05
C GLN A 84 14.23 -1.72 5.00
N ARG A 85 15.16 -2.50 4.45
CA ARG A 85 15.08 -3.97 4.45
C ARG A 85 15.11 -4.55 5.86
N GLU A 86 16.01 -4.07 6.72
CA GLU A 86 16.10 -4.45 8.13
C GLU A 86 14.79 -4.15 8.87
N ASP A 87 14.19 -2.98 8.63
CA ASP A 87 12.93 -2.57 9.25
C ASP A 87 11.76 -3.44 8.82
N ILE A 88 11.67 -3.79 7.52
CA ILE A 88 10.69 -4.74 7.00
C ILE A 88 10.83 -6.11 7.69
N ARG A 89 12.08 -6.60 7.82
CA ARG A 89 12.31 -7.89 8.51
C ARG A 89 11.88 -7.85 9.95
N LYS A 90 12.21 -6.78 10.68
CA LYS A 90 11.80 -6.60 12.08
C LYS A 90 10.28 -6.51 12.20
N ARG A 91 9.63 -5.71 11.35
CA ARG A 91 8.18 -5.51 11.35
C ARG A 91 7.40 -6.80 11.11
N TYR A 92 7.83 -7.63 10.19
CA TYR A 92 7.14 -8.88 9.84
C TYR A 92 7.78 -10.14 10.44
N ASN A 93 8.69 -9.97 11.40
CA ASN A 93 9.41 -11.04 12.07
C ASN A 93 10.07 -12.06 11.11
N ILE A 94 10.70 -11.55 10.04
CA ILE A 94 11.37 -12.33 9.00
C ILE A 94 12.80 -12.67 9.43
N LYS A 95 13.18 -13.94 9.26
CA LYS A 95 14.53 -14.47 9.48
C LYS A 95 15.56 -13.74 8.60
N GLY A 96 16.65 -13.28 9.20
CA GLY A 96 17.76 -12.64 8.50
C GLY A 96 18.72 -11.94 9.45
N SER A 97 19.76 -11.32 8.89
CA SER A 97 20.76 -10.55 9.62
C SER A 97 21.08 -9.26 8.87
N SER A 98 21.57 -8.24 9.57
CA SER A 98 21.97 -6.97 8.94
C SER A 98 23.12 -7.16 7.95
N CYS A 99 24.01 -8.13 8.19
CA CYS A 99 25.05 -8.50 7.22
C CYS A 99 24.44 -9.14 5.96
N GLY A 100 23.46 -10.03 6.10
CA GLY A 100 22.72 -10.59 4.96
C GLY A 100 21.98 -9.54 4.14
N ASP A 101 21.39 -8.53 4.81
CA ASP A 101 20.74 -7.40 4.15
C ASP A 101 21.74 -6.51 3.41
N CYS A 102 22.92 -6.30 3.99
CA CYS A 102 24.02 -5.59 3.34
C CYS A 102 24.45 -6.31 2.06
N CYS A 103 24.77 -7.60 2.15
CA CYS A 103 25.17 -8.40 0.99
C CYS A 103 24.10 -8.41 -0.11
N ALA A 104 22.82 -8.58 0.25
CA ALA A 104 21.73 -8.56 -0.72
C ALA A 104 21.61 -7.21 -1.43
N THR A 105 21.68 -6.11 -0.66
CA THR A 105 21.55 -4.76 -1.21
C THR A 105 22.76 -4.36 -2.06
N CYS A 106 23.97 -4.74 -1.64
CA CYS A 106 25.20 -4.50 -2.41
C CYS A 106 25.25 -5.30 -3.71
N TRP A 107 24.73 -6.53 -3.71
CA TRP A 107 24.68 -7.38 -4.91
C TRP A 107 23.75 -6.81 -5.99
N CYS A 108 22.53 -6.45 -5.59
CA CYS A 108 21.56 -5.84 -6.50
C CYS A 108 20.59 -4.95 -5.72
N MET A 109 20.88 -3.65 -5.70
CA MET A 109 20.05 -2.67 -4.98
C MET A 109 18.63 -2.58 -5.53
N SER A 110 18.45 -2.59 -6.85
CA SER A 110 17.12 -2.57 -7.48
C SER A 110 16.30 -3.82 -7.12
N CYS A 111 16.94 -5.00 -7.10
CA CYS A 111 16.32 -6.25 -6.67
C CYS A 111 15.90 -6.20 -5.20
N ALA A 112 16.73 -5.61 -4.33
CA ALA A 112 16.40 -5.42 -2.92
C ALA A 112 15.20 -4.47 -2.75
N LEU A 113 15.16 -3.35 -3.49
CA LEU A 113 14.04 -2.41 -3.50
C LEU A 113 12.73 -3.07 -3.94
N MET A 114 12.76 -3.83 -5.03
CA MET A 114 11.58 -4.56 -5.51
C MET A 114 11.12 -5.63 -4.51
N GLN A 115 12.05 -6.40 -3.95
CA GLN A 115 11.70 -7.43 -2.97
C GLN A 115 11.05 -6.78 -1.75
N ASN A 116 11.59 -5.64 -1.29
CA ASN A 116 11.05 -4.87 -0.17
C ASN A 116 9.62 -4.40 -0.45
N ASP A 117 9.35 -3.67 -1.55
CA ASP A 117 7.99 -3.20 -1.85
C ASP A 117 7.01 -4.35 -2.02
N ASN A 118 7.39 -5.38 -2.80
CA ASN A 118 6.52 -6.53 -3.05
C ASN A 118 6.21 -7.30 -1.75
N GLU A 119 7.17 -7.42 -0.83
CA GLU A 119 6.95 -8.11 0.45
C GLU A 119 5.93 -7.37 1.29
N VAL A 120 6.08 -6.05 1.42
CA VAL A 120 5.13 -5.18 2.15
C VAL A 120 3.76 -5.27 1.47
N LYS A 121 3.69 -5.08 0.16
CA LYS A 121 2.45 -5.14 -0.63
C LYS A 121 1.71 -6.45 -0.43
N ARG A 122 2.40 -7.58 -0.54
CA ARG A 122 1.76 -8.90 -0.44
C ARG A 122 1.31 -9.21 1.00
N ARG A 123 2.10 -8.83 2.01
CA ARG A 123 1.71 -9.05 3.43
C ARG A 123 0.55 -8.16 3.84
N GLU A 124 0.57 -6.88 3.48
CA GLU A 124 -0.49 -5.95 3.84
C GLU A 124 -1.79 -6.26 3.07
N ALA A 125 -1.70 -6.70 1.81
CA ALA A 125 -2.87 -7.20 1.07
C ALA A 125 -3.54 -8.40 1.77
N VAL A 126 -2.75 -9.39 2.21
CA VAL A 126 -3.28 -10.54 2.98
C VAL A 126 -3.91 -10.08 4.29
N ARG A 127 -3.26 -9.13 5.00
CA ARG A 127 -3.77 -8.59 6.26
C ARG A 127 -5.09 -7.84 6.10
N MET A 128 -5.22 -7.04 5.04
CA MET A 128 -6.45 -6.31 4.71
C MET A 128 -7.57 -7.24 4.28
N ALA A 129 -7.26 -8.27 3.49
CA ALA A 129 -8.24 -9.30 3.10
C ALA A 129 -8.72 -10.12 4.31
N ALA A 130 -7.84 -10.41 5.28
CA ALA A 130 -8.18 -11.16 6.48
C ALA A 130 -8.97 -10.35 7.51
N ASN A 131 -8.88 -9.02 7.46
CA ASN A 131 -9.59 -8.13 8.38
C ASN A 131 -10.18 -6.99 7.56
N PRO A 132 -11.31 -7.22 6.85
CA PRO A 132 -12.00 -6.17 6.12
C PRO A 132 -12.42 -5.12 7.15
N VAL A 133 -11.62 -4.06 7.26
CA VAL A 133 -12.05 -2.84 7.94
C VAL A 133 -13.40 -2.53 7.35
N VAL A 134 -14.40 -2.46 8.23
CA VAL A 134 -15.77 -2.06 7.90
C VAL A 134 -15.64 -0.77 7.09
N GLU A 135 -15.75 -0.92 5.78
CA GLU A 135 -15.77 0.20 4.86
C GLU A 135 -17.04 0.95 5.23
N ALA A 136 -16.86 2.06 5.94
CA ALA A 136 -17.96 2.90 6.38
C ALA A 136 -18.79 3.21 5.14
N TYR A 137 -20.02 2.71 5.15
CA TYR A 137 -21.08 2.93 4.18
C TYR A 137 -20.89 4.27 3.44
N GLN A 138 -20.27 4.25 2.25
CA GLN A 138 -20.50 5.33 1.30
C GLN A 138 -21.88 5.04 0.73
N ALA A 139 -22.89 5.70 1.29
CA ALA A 139 -24.20 5.72 0.67
C ALA A 139 -24.02 6.13 -0.81
N PRO A 140 -24.57 5.38 -1.78
CA PRO A 140 -24.55 5.80 -3.17
C PRO A 140 -25.11 7.23 -3.26
N PRO A 141 -24.47 8.14 -4.03
CA PRO A 141 -24.92 9.51 -4.11
C PRO A 141 -26.36 9.56 -4.62
N GLY A 142 -27.27 9.96 -3.74
CA GLY A 142 -28.59 10.48 -4.07
C GLY A 142 -29.52 9.56 -4.86
N MET A 143 -30.03 8.48 -4.25
CA MET A 143 -31.45 8.18 -4.49
C MET A 143 -32.25 9.23 -3.71
N MET A 144 -32.57 10.33 -4.39
CA MET A 144 -33.62 11.23 -3.92
C MET A 144 -34.88 10.39 -3.79
N LEU A 145 -35.36 10.20 -2.57
CA LEU A 145 -36.71 9.71 -2.32
C LEU A 145 -37.65 10.73 -2.95
N VAL A 146 -38.11 10.45 -4.16
CA VAL A 146 -39.21 11.18 -4.75
C VAL A 146 -40.40 10.96 -3.81
N PRO A 147 -41.02 12.02 -3.25
CA PRO A 147 -42.19 11.86 -2.41
C PRO A 147 -43.24 11.03 -3.14
N GLN A 148 -43.86 10.07 -2.44
CA GLN A 148 -44.80 9.09 -3.01
C GLN A 148 -45.96 9.75 -3.81
N GLN A 149 -46.26 11.03 -3.53
CA GLN A 149 -47.22 11.85 -4.28
C GLN A 149 -46.80 12.10 -5.74
N GLU A 150 -45.52 12.30 -6.02
CA GLU A 150 -45.04 12.54 -7.39
C GLU A 150 -45.13 11.26 -8.24
N TYR A 151 -44.95 10.09 -7.65
CA TYR A 151 -45.05 8.80 -8.35
C TYR A 151 -46.47 8.54 -8.87
N GLN A 152 -47.49 8.89 -8.08
CA GLN A 152 -48.90 8.76 -8.49
C GLN A 152 -49.25 9.75 -9.62
N GLN A 153 -48.70 10.97 -9.59
CA GLN A 153 -48.93 11.96 -10.64
C GLN A 153 -48.27 11.56 -11.97
N HIS A 154 -47.06 10.99 -11.92
CA HIS A 154 -46.38 10.46 -13.12
C HIS A 154 -47.13 9.29 -13.75
N GLN A 155 -47.67 8.36 -12.95
CA GLN A 155 -48.50 7.26 -13.46
C GLN A 155 -49.79 7.76 -14.13
N GLN A 156 -50.45 8.77 -13.57
CA GLN A 156 -51.67 9.33 -14.15
C GLN A 156 -51.40 10.11 -15.45
N GLN A 157 -50.26 10.79 -15.55
CA GLN A 157 -49.86 11.50 -16.76
C GLN A 157 -49.45 10.57 -17.91
N GLN A 158 -48.91 9.38 -17.61
CA GLN A 158 -48.57 8.36 -18.61
C GLN A 158 -49.79 7.62 -19.20
N GLN A 159 -50.93 7.62 -18.51
CA GLN A 159 -52.15 6.93 -18.98
C GLN A 159 -53.02 7.79 -19.92
N LEU A 160 -52.83 9.11 -19.93
CA LEU A 160 -53.59 10.05 -20.76
C LEU A 160 -53.49 9.79 -22.29
N PRO A 161 -52.32 9.48 -22.87
CA PRO A 161 -52.21 9.20 -24.31
C PRO A 161 -52.87 7.88 -24.73
N GLN A 162 -52.88 6.87 -23.84
CA GLN A 162 -53.47 5.55 -24.11
C GLN A 162 -55.01 5.62 -24.17
N TYR A 163 -55.64 6.40 -23.29
CA TYR A 163 -57.11 6.57 -23.30
C TYR A 163 -57.60 7.33 -24.53
N GLN A 164 -56.84 8.29 -25.04
CA GLN A 164 -57.22 9.03 -26.25
C GLN A 164 -57.11 8.18 -27.53
N GLN A 165 -56.15 7.25 -27.61
CA GLN A 165 -56.04 6.35 -28.76
C GLN A 165 -57.19 5.32 -28.84
N GLN A 166 -57.78 4.92 -27.72
CA GLN A 166 -58.95 4.01 -27.71
C GLN A 166 -60.26 4.68 -28.15
N GLN A 167 -60.34 6.00 -28.20
CA GLN A 167 -61.56 6.70 -28.65
C GLN A 167 -61.56 7.03 -30.15
N HIS A 168 -60.51 6.69 -30.90
CA HIS A 168 -60.40 6.94 -32.35
C HIS A 168 -60.30 5.65 -33.18
N GLN A 169 -60.71 4.52 -32.59
CA GLN A 169 -61.09 3.28 -33.29
C GLN A 169 -62.54 2.95 -32.96
#